data_AF-A0A655A3P1-F1
#
_entry.id   AF-A0A655A3P1-F1
#
_cell.length_a   1.000
_cell.length_b   1.000
_cell.length_c   1.000
_cell.angle_alpha   90.00
_cell.angle_beta   90.00
_cell.angle_gamma   90.00
#
_symmetry.space_group_name_H-M   'P 1'
#
loop_
_entity.id
_entity.type
_entity.pdbx_description
1 polymer ?
#
loop_
_entity_poly.entity_id
_entity_poly.type
_entity_poly.pdbx_seq_one_letter_code
_entity_poly.pdbx_strand_id
1 'polypeptide(L)'
;MRDGITGTLVSGHEVGQWADAIDHLLRLCAGPRGRVMSRAAARHAATFSWENTTDALLASYRRAIGEYNAERQRRGGEVISDLVAVGKPRHWTPRRGVGA
;
A
#
# COMPACT_ATOMS: atom_id res chain seq x y z
N MET A 1 9.29 1.71 16.75
CA MET A 1 10.33 1.40 17.76
C MET A 1 9.78 0.34 18.71
N ARG A 2 10.60 -0.57 19.23
CA ARG A 2 10.23 -1.51 20.31
C ARG A 2 11.21 -1.38 21.46
N ASP A 3 10.72 -0.96 22.62
CA ASP A 3 11.52 -0.78 23.83
C ASP A 3 12.19 -2.10 24.26
N GLY A 4 13.42 -2.02 24.73
CA GLY A 4 14.28 -3.15 25.08
C GLY A 4 14.72 -4.07 23.93
N ILE A 5 14.19 -3.91 22.72
CA ILE A 5 14.47 -4.78 21.55
C ILE A 5 15.25 -4.04 20.47
N THR A 6 14.86 -2.80 20.16
CA THR A 6 15.52 -1.97 19.14
C THR A 6 16.15 -0.71 19.74
N GLY A 7 16.01 -0.49 21.05
CA GLY A 7 16.49 0.67 21.79
C GLY A 7 15.76 0.80 23.13
N THR A 8 16.09 1.83 23.90
CA THR A 8 15.46 2.14 25.21
C THR A 8 14.63 3.41 25.11
N LEU A 9 13.42 3.40 25.67
CA LEU A 9 12.59 4.60 25.85
C LEU A 9 12.74 5.15 27.26
N VAL A 10 13.10 6.43 27.37
CA VAL A 10 13.17 7.16 28.65
C VAL A 10 11.95 8.05 28.79
N SER A 11 11.27 7.98 29.94
CA SER A 11 10.09 8.80 30.19
C SER A 11 10.49 10.20 30.63
N GLY A 12 10.12 11.22 29.86
CA GLY A 12 10.42 12.62 30.19
C GLY A 12 11.87 13.03 29.88
N HIS A 13 12.31 14.12 30.50
CA HIS A 13 13.56 14.82 30.14
C HIS A 13 14.51 15.02 31.33
N GLU A 14 14.27 14.30 32.43
CA GLU A 14 15.11 14.41 33.62
C GLU A 14 16.52 13.88 33.33
N VAL A 15 17.53 14.72 33.59
CA VAL A 15 18.93 14.45 33.24
C VAL A 15 19.43 13.14 33.85
N GLY A 16 19.05 12.86 35.11
CA GLY A 16 19.43 11.62 35.79
C GLY A 16 18.90 10.37 35.10
N GLN A 17 17.65 10.38 34.66
CA GLN A 17 17.03 9.24 33.96
C GLN A 17 17.69 8.99 32.60
N TRP A 18 18.11 10.05 31.91
CA TRP A 18 18.87 9.93 30.68
C TRP A 18 20.28 9.39 30.90
N ALA A 19 20.98 9.86 31.93
CA ALA A 19 22.31 9.38 32.28
C ALA A 19 22.28 7.87 32.60
N ASP A 20 21.33 7.44 33.43
CA ASP A 20 21.16 6.03 33.81
C ASP A 20 20.84 5.14 32.60
N ALA A 21 19.98 5.61 31.70
CA ALA A 21 19.61 4.88 30.49
C ALA A 21 20.79 4.71 29.53
N ILE A 22 21.59 5.75 29.34
CA ILE A 22 22.78 5.71 28.49
C ILE A 22 23.83 4.77 29.09
N ASP A 23 24.11 4.89 30.39
CA ASP A 23 25.08 4.04 31.09
C ASP A 23 24.67 2.55 31.05
N HIS A 24 23.38 2.27 31.27
CA HIS A 24 22.84 0.92 31.11
C HIS A 24 23.01 0.39 29.67
N LEU A 25 22.73 1.22 28.66
CA LEU A 25 22.87 0.85 27.26
C LEU A 25 24.32 0.58 26.88
N LEU A 26 25.27 1.39 27.36
CA LEU A 26 26.70 1.18 27.10
C LEU A 26 27.18 -0.16 27.67
N ARG A 27 26.75 -0.51 28.89
CA ARG A 27 27.05 -1.82 29.50
C ARG A 27 26.46 -2.98 28.70
N LEU A 28 25.24 -2.85 28.20
CA LEU A 28 24.59 -3.86 27.34
C LEU A 28 25.31 -4.02 25.99
N CYS A 29 25.76 -2.90 25.41
CA CYS A 29 26.46 -2.86 24.12
C CYS A 29 27.81 -3.58 24.14
N ALA A 30 28.50 -3.60 25.28
CA ALA A 30 29.75 -4.35 25.45
C ALA A 30 29.56 -5.88 25.32
N GLY A 31 28.33 -6.38 25.49
CA GLY A 31 28.01 -7.80 25.47
C GLY A 31 27.39 -8.32 24.16
N PRO A 32 27.18 -9.65 24.04
CA PRO A 32 26.50 -10.27 22.90
C PRO A 32 25.08 -9.72 22.67
N ARG A 33 24.39 -9.31 23.74
CA ARG A 33 23.05 -8.71 23.70
C ARG A 33 23.03 -7.40 22.91
N GLY A 34 24.07 -6.57 23.06
CA GLY A 34 24.25 -5.35 22.27
C GLY A 34 24.24 -5.58 20.75
N ARG A 35 24.97 -6.61 20.30
CA ARG A 35 25.01 -6.98 18.86
C ARG A 35 23.66 -7.46 18.35
N VAL A 36 22.89 -8.16 19.17
CA VAL A 36 21.53 -8.60 18.82
C VAL A 36 20.60 -7.38 18.71
N MET A 37 20.64 -6.47 19.68
CA MET A 37 19.83 -5.25 19.68
C MET A 37 20.17 -4.35 18.47
N SER A 38 21.45 -4.19 18.14
CA SER A 38 21.91 -3.41 16.99
C SER A 38 21.35 -3.97 15.67
N ARG A 39 21.42 -5.29 15.44
CA ARG A 39 20.84 -5.91 14.24
C ARG A 39 19.33 -5.78 14.19
N ALA A 40 18.65 -5.97 15.33
CA ALA A 40 17.20 -5.79 15.42
C ALA A 40 16.79 -4.35 15.09
N ALA A 41 17.54 -3.36 15.60
CA ALA A 41 17.34 -1.95 15.32
C ALA A 41 17.54 -1.63 13.83
N ALA A 42 18.62 -2.11 13.22
CA ALA A 42 18.89 -1.89 11.80
C ALA A 42 17.78 -2.47 10.90
N ARG A 43 17.35 -3.71 11.17
CA ARG A 43 16.24 -4.35 10.44
C ARG A 43 14.93 -3.58 10.62
N HIS A 44 14.67 -3.08 11.82
CA HIS A 44 13.49 -2.26 12.09
C HIS A 44 13.52 -0.94 11.32
N ALA A 45 14.66 -0.24 11.33
CA ALA A 45 14.84 1.03 10.62
C ALA A 45 14.67 0.89 9.10
N ALA A 46 15.12 -0.22 8.52
CA ALA A 46 14.93 -0.50 7.09
C ALA A 46 13.45 -0.56 6.64
N THR A 47 12.51 -0.80 7.57
CA THR A 47 11.07 -0.74 7.26
C THR A 47 10.55 0.69 7.20
N PHE A 48 11.21 1.63 7.88
CA PHE A 48 10.87 3.07 7.89
C PHE A 48 11.81 3.87 6.99
N SER A 49 12.19 3.31 5.85
CA SER A 49 13.06 3.98 4.89
C SER A 49 12.27 4.81 3.88
N TRP A 50 12.96 5.79 3.29
CA TRP A 50 12.43 6.60 2.19
C TRP A 50 12.13 5.75 0.96
N GLU A 51 12.92 4.70 0.70
CA GLU A 51 12.69 3.74 -0.38
C GLU A 51 11.34 3.05 -0.19
N ASN A 52 11.06 2.49 1.00
CA ASN A 52 9.78 1.84 1.27
C ASN A 52 8.58 2.79 1.12
N THR A 53 8.75 4.04 1.55
CA THR A 53 7.72 5.08 1.39
C THR A 53 7.48 5.41 -0.08
N THR A 54 8.56 5.51 -0.87
CA THR A 54 8.50 5.81 -2.30
C THR A 54 7.89 4.65 -3.08
N ASP A 55 8.26 3.41 -2.77
CA ASP A 55 7.71 2.21 -3.38
C ASP A 55 6.21 2.08 -3.11
N ALA A 56 5.78 2.32 -1.87
CA ALA A 56 4.36 2.34 -1.51
C ALA A 56 3.59 3.44 -2.27
N LEU A 57 4.17 4.64 -2.40
CA LEU A 57 3.58 5.74 -3.16
C LEU A 57 3.43 5.38 -4.64
N LEU A 58 4.48 4.85 -5.27
CA LEU A 58 4.46 4.43 -6.67
C LEU A 58 3.46 3.30 -6.91
N ALA A 59 3.37 2.32 -6.01
CA ALA A 59 2.38 1.25 -6.09
C ALA A 59 0.95 1.80 -6.04
N SER A 60 0.68 2.76 -5.14
CA SER A 60 -0.62 3.44 -5.04
C SER A 60 -0.97 4.18 -6.33
N TYR A 61 -0.02 4.94 -6.90
CA TYR A 61 -0.26 5.65 -8.17
C TYR A 61 -0.50 4.70 -9.34
N ARG A 62 0.29 3.64 -9.48
CA ARG A 62 0.09 2.63 -10.54
C ARG A 62 -1.30 2.00 -10.43
N ARG A 63 -1.74 1.69 -9.21
CA ARG A 63 -3.09 1.17 -8.96
C ARG A 63 -4.16 2.18 -9.38
N ALA A 64 -4.08 3.42 -8.92
CA ALA A 64 -5.07 4.45 -9.24
C ALA A 64 -5.18 4.73 -10.74
N ILE A 65 -4.04 4.81 -11.45
CA ILE A 65 -4.01 4.97 -12.91
C ILE A 65 -4.63 3.77 -13.62
N GLY A 66 -4.33 2.55 -13.15
CA GLY A 66 -4.90 1.32 -13.69
C GLY A 66 -6.43 1.26 -13.54
N GLU A 67 -6.93 1.57 -12.35
CA GLU A 67 -8.37 1.63 -12.05
C GLU A 67 -9.08 2.68 -12.91
N TYR A 68 -8.52 3.89 -13.01
CA TYR A 68 -9.06 4.96 -13.84
C TYR A 68 -9.17 4.57 -15.32
N ASN A 69 -8.12 3.94 -15.87
CA ASN A 69 -8.13 3.49 -17.26
C ASN A 69 -9.16 2.36 -17.48
N ALA A 70 -9.27 1.41 -16.55
CA ALA A 70 -10.25 0.33 -16.62
C ALA A 70 -11.70 0.86 -16.57
N GLU A 71 -11.98 1.85 -15.72
CA GLU A 71 -13.28 2.53 -15.69
C GLU A 71 -13.59 3.26 -16.99
N ARG A 72 -12.61 3.99 -17.54
CA ARG A 72 -12.76 4.67 -18.82
C ARG A 72 -13.03 3.70 -19.97
N GLN A 73 -12.32 2.56 -20.00
CA GLN A 73 -12.51 1.51 -20.99
C GLN A 73 -13.92 0.89 -20.90
N ARG A 74 -14.40 0.61 -19.68
CA ARG A 74 -15.76 0.09 -19.45
C ARG A 74 -16.83 1.05 -19.95
N ARG A 75 -16.73 2.34 -19.59
CA ARG A 75 -17.66 3.38 -20.08
C ARG A 75 -17.62 3.52 -21.59
N GLY A 76 -16.43 3.50 -22.20
CA GLY A 76 -16.29 3.56 -23.66
C GLY A 76 -16.87 2.33 -24.36
N GLY A 77 -16.66 1.14 -23.80
CA GLY A 77 -17.21 -0.11 -24.34
C GLY A 77 -18.73 -0.19 -24.23
N GLU A 78 -19.31 0.36 -23.16
CA GLU A 78 -20.75 0.51 -22.98
C GLU A 78 -21.34 1.43 -24.05
N VAL A 79 -20.75 2.62 -24.26
CA VAL A 79 -21.17 3.56 -25.30
C VAL A 79 -21.09 2.95 -26.71
N ILE A 80 -20.02 2.22 -27.02
CA ILE A 80 -19.88 1.55 -28.32
C ILE A 80 -20.93 0.44 -28.47
N SER A 81 -21.21 -0.32 -27.42
CA SER A 81 -22.22 -1.38 -27.43
C SER A 81 -23.63 -0.84 -27.65
N ASP A 82 -23.98 0.28 -27.00
CA ASP A 82 -25.26 0.97 -27.19
C ASP A 82 -25.42 1.48 -28.62
N LEU A 83 -24.37 2.08 -29.19
CA LEU A 83 -24.37 2.54 -30.59
C LEU A 83 -24.55 1.37 -31.57
N VAL A 84 -23.91 0.24 -31.31
CA VAL A 84 -24.06 -0.98 -32.12
C VAL A 84 -25.48 -1.58 -31.97
N ALA A 85 -26.08 -1.53 -30.78
CA ALA A 85 -27.43 -2.01 -30.53
C ALA A 85 -28.49 -1.16 -31.26
N VAL A 86 -28.32 0.17 -31.30
CA VAL A 86 -29.19 1.09 -32.06
C VAL A 86 -29.13 0.82 -33.57
N GLY A 87 -27.96 0.44 -34.10
CA GLY A 87 -27.76 0.18 -35.53
C GLY A 87 -28.34 -1.15 -36.04
N LYS A 88 -28.85 -2.02 -35.16
CA LYS A 88 -29.34 -3.35 -35.57
C LYS A 88 -30.80 -3.25 -36.05
N PRO A 89 -31.10 -3.48 -37.35
CA PRO A 89 -32.45 -3.35 -37.85
C PRO A 89 -33.37 -4.39 -37.21
N ARG A 90 -34.51 -3.93 -36.69
CA ARG A 90 -35.56 -4.81 -36.16
C ARG A 90 -36.14 -5.63 -37.30
N HIS A 91 -35.88 -6.94 -37.30
CA HIS A 91 -36.44 -7.84 -38.31
C HIS A 91 -37.98 -7.87 -38.14
N TRP A 92 -38.71 -7.38 -39.15
CA TRP A 92 -40.16 -7.49 -39.20
C TRP A 92 -40.51 -8.80 -39.89
N THR A 93 -41.07 -9.75 -39.16
CA THR A 93 -41.62 -10.97 -39.75
C THR A 93 -43.03 -10.67 -40.27
N PRO A 94 -43.28 -10.76 -41.59
CA PRO A 94 -44.62 -10.57 -42.12
C PRO A 94 -45.48 -11.77 -41.72
N ARG A 95 -46.66 -11.49 -41.15
CA ARG A 95 -47.65 -12.51 -40.81
C ARG A 95 -48.28 -13.01 -42.12
N ARG A 96 -48.10 -14.29 -42.43
CA ARG A 96 -48.74 -14.92 -43.60
C ARG A 96 -50.25 -14.81 -43.50
N GLY A 97 -50.86 -14.14 -44.49
CA GLY A 97 -52.30 -14.05 -44.65
C GLY A 97 -52.92 -15.43 -44.91
N VAL A 98 -54.06 -15.64 -44.25
CA VAL A 98 -54.95 -16.79 -44.39
C VAL A 98 -55.65 -16.68 -45.75
N GLY A 99 -55.43 -17.65 -46.64
CA GLY A 99 -56.18 -17.77 -47.89
C GLY A 99 -57.55 -18.40 -47.63
N ALA A 100 -58.58 -17.84 -48.26
CA ALA A 100 -59.92 -18.41 -48.42
C ALA A 100 -60.08 -18.88 -49.87
#